data_AF-A0A936SPT3-F1
#
_entry.id   AF-A0A936SPT3-F1
#
_cell.length_a   1.000
_cell.length_b   1.000
_cell.length_c   1.000
_cell.angle_alpha   90.00
_cell.angle_beta   90.00
_cell.angle_gamma   90.00
#
_symmetry.space_group_name_H-M   'P 1'
#
loop_
_entity.id
_entity.type
_entity.pdbx_description
1 polymer ?
#
loop_
_entity_poly.entity_id
_entity_poly.type
_entity_poly.pdbx_seq_one_letter_code
_entity_poly.pdbx_strand_id
1 'polypeptide(L)'
;MAPRRSRPSQPPSLLLMLLALLLPLLAACGGSAPLSAGAGGIAEPAVGAVASQPTTAPAMSSAAEAPRPAAGADVAAPAAIAAAPTSAPAASGAALQPTAAPASTQQQYTPLRAGEVDDNTDFTGYLAYLRNSGGVRAHTVDVSERYVITVLNDNQQPVLDARVRIFDGQAQVFMGRTYAGGKTIFQPQALGISPNVQSLRVQIEKGNRVAEGSLLRGQSDTPSFVLREAQALPGTPRLDVLFLLDATGSMGDEIAQIQQTIVSIAERIDRMQPRPELRFALVSYRDRGDDYVTRVHDFTADVAAFRELLLATSAGGGGDEPESLNEALHAAVARVSWADDAVRLAFLVADAPPHLDYTQDYDYVSEAQAAVAQGVKVYTIAASNTGDEAEYVMRQIAQQTLARFIFLTYQAGQNSGVPGDTTVHTVDPAAFTVERLDDLVVQVVQRELALAQGVA
;
A
#
# COMPACT_ATOMS: atom_id res chain seq x y z
N MET A 1 69.89 6.70 11.94
CA MET A 1 69.93 7.31 10.59
C MET A 1 68.88 8.41 10.57
N ALA A 2 69.31 9.66 10.34
CA ALA A 2 68.50 10.88 10.41
C ALA A 2 67.45 11.00 9.27
N PRO A 3 66.49 11.93 9.35
CA PRO A 3 65.16 11.83 8.74
C PRO A 3 65.01 12.60 7.41
N ARG A 4 63.94 12.33 6.66
CA ARG A 4 63.44 13.26 5.63
C ARG A 4 62.00 13.67 5.92
N ARG A 5 61.85 14.93 6.32
CA ARG A 5 60.64 15.75 6.21
C ARG A 5 60.42 16.11 4.74
N SER A 6 59.17 16.15 4.28
CA SER A 6 58.76 17.14 3.27
C SER A 6 57.35 17.63 3.57
N ARG A 7 57.21 18.95 3.47
CA ARG A 7 56.09 19.82 3.86
C ARG A 7 55.07 19.94 2.70
N PRO A 8 53.87 20.50 2.98
CA PRO A 8 52.75 20.55 2.05
C PRO A 8 52.82 21.74 1.08
N SER A 9 52.14 21.65 -0.06
CA SER A 9 51.88 22.77 -0.97
C SER A 9 50.39 23.10 -1.00
N GLN A 10 50.04 24.29 -0.54
CA GLN A 10 48.76 24.96 -0.70
C GLN A 10 48.66 25.68 -2.08
N PRO A 11 47.48 26.19 -2.49
CA PRO A 11 47.02 26.32 -3.87
C PRO A 11 47.22 27.72 -4.48
N PRO A 12 46.91 27.95 -5.76
CA PRO A 12 46.71 29.30 -6.28
C PRO A 12 45.24 29.72 -6.27
N SER A 13 45.08 31.03 -6.01
CA SER A 13 43.87 31.79 -5.82
C SER A 13 43.25 32.35 -7.11
N LEU A 14 41.96 32.65 -7.03
CA LEU A 14 41.17 33.74 -7.66
C LEU A 14 41.62 34.32 -9.03
N LEU A 15 40.67 34.33 -9.98
CA LEU A 15 40.45 35.53 -10.81
C LEU A 15 38.98 35.70 -11.21
N LEU A 16 38.43 36.85 -10.82
CA LEU A 16 37.18 37.47 -11.26
C LEU A 16 37.19 37.72 -12.79
N MET A 17 36.05 37.56 -13.46
CA MET A 17 35.70 38.43 -14.58
C MET A 17 34.18 38.61 -14.73
N LEU A 18 33.73 39.85 -14.51
CA LEU A 18 32.42 40.38 -14.89
C LEU A 18 32.26 40.36 -16.43
N LEU A 19 31.06 40.07 -16.93
CA LEU A 19 30.51 40.82 -18.06
C LEU A 19 28.98 40.84 -18.02
N ALA A 20 28.42 42.04 -17.90
CA ALA A 20 27.02 42.35 -18.11
C ALA A 20 26.76 42.60 -19.60
N LEU A 21 25.59 42.24 -20.12
CA LEU A 21 25.05 42.88 -21.32
C LEU A 21 23.51 42.94 -21.29
N LEU A 22 23.01 44.13 -21.58
CA LEU A 22 21.60 44.55 -21.58
C LEU A 22 20.82 44.14 -22.85
N LEU A 23 19.51 44.01 -22.63
CA LEU A 23 18.32 44.05 -23.50
C LEU A 23 18.30 45.16 -24.58
N PRO A 24 17.42 45.09 -25.64
CA PRO A 24 16.01 45.51 -25.48
C PRO A 24 14.90 44.77 -26.28
N LEU A 25 13.68 45.01 -25.79
CA LEU A 25 12.33 44.74 -26.31
C LEU A 25 12.09 45.23 -27.75
N LEU A 26 11.18 44.56 -28.45
CA LEU A 26 10.32 45.16 -29.47
C LEU A 26 8.89 44.63 -29.34
N ALA A 27 7.97 45.54 -29.01
CA ALA A 27 6.53 45.38 -29.07
C ALA A 27 6.04 45.78 -30.47
N ALA A 28 5.03 45.09 -30.99
CA ALA A 28 4.23 45.58 -32.12
C ALA A 28 2.76 45.23 -31.92
N CYS A 29 1.96 46.28 -31.69
CA CYS A 29 0.50 46.29 -31.79
C CYS A 29 0.06 46.22 -33.26
N GLY A 30 -1.12 45.65 -33.51
CA GLY A 30 -1.79 45.79 -34.80
C GLY A 30 -3.09 44.99 -34.87
N GLY A 31 -4.17 45.57 -34.35
CA GLY A 31 -5.53 45.08 -34.61
C GLY A 31 -6.05 45.56 -35.96
N SER A 32 -7.07 44.87 -36.49
CA SER A 32 -8.17 45.41 -37.32
C SER A 32 -9.11 44.26 -37.73
N ALA A 33 -10.37 44.30 -37.28
CA ALA A 33 -11.50 43.68 -37.97
C ALA A 33 -12.01 44.64 -39.05
N PRO A 34 -12.71 44.14 -40.10
CA PRO A 34 -14.16 44.40 -40.11
C PRO A 34 -15.05 43.27 -40.69
N LEU A 35 -16.27 43.24 -40.15
CA LEU A 35 -17.60 42.92 -40.70
C LEU A 35 -17.73 42.39 -42.14
N SER A 36 -18.50 41.32 -42.34
CA SER A 36 -19.86 41.36 -42.95
C SER A 36 -20.41 39.96 -43.30
N ALA A 37 -21.73 39.84 -43.19
CA ALA A 37 -22.58 38.67 -43.39
C ALA A 37 -22.68 38.14 -44.84
N GLY A 38 -23.10 36.88 -44.98
CA GLY A 38 -23.54 36.28 -46.24
C GLY A 38 -24.05 34.85 -46.06
N ALA A 39 -25.35 34.65 -46.15
CA ALA A 39 -26.05 33.38 -46.04
C ALA A 39 -25.84 32.46 -47.26
N GLY A 40 -25.97 31.15 -47.04
CA GLY A 40 -26.11 30.17 -48.12
C GLY A 40 -25.76 28.75 -47.66
N GLY A 41 -26.76 27.99 -47.20
CA GLY A 41 -26.62 26.55 -46.99
C GLY A 41 -26.78 25.78 -48.29
N ILE A 42 -26.21 24.56 -48.38
CA ILE A 42 -26.88 23.29 -48.76
C ILE A 42 -26.08 22.13 -48.10
N ALA A 43 -26.85 21.14 -47.67
CA ALA A 43 -26.58 19.90 -46.93
C ALA A 43 -25.44 18.97 -47.39
N GLU A 44 -24.86 18.28 -46.41
CA GLU A 44 -24.41 16.88 -46.50
C GLU A 44 -25.00 16.05 -45.33
N PRO A 45 -25.14 14.72 -45.49
CA PRO A 45 -26.09 13.92 -44.73
C PRO A 45 -25.53 13.30 -43.44
N ALA A 46 -26.47 12.96 -42.57
CA ALA A 46 -26.31 12.40 -41.24
C ALA A 46 -26.08 10.88 -41.21
N VAL A 47 -25.24 10.44 -40.26
CA VAL A 47 -25.39 9.21 -39.46
C VAL A 47 -24.72 9.56 -38.11
N GLY A 48 -25.44 9.80 -37.01
CA GLY A 48 -26.25 8.84 -36.25
C GLY A 48 -25.64 8.68 -34.85
N ALA A 49 -25.64 9.75 -34.05
CA ALA A 49 -25.22 9.73 -32.64
C ALA A 49 -26.41 9.40 -31.75
N VAL A 50 -26.33 8.29 -31.01
CA VAL A 50 -27.25 7.97 -29.92
C VAL A 50 -26.71 8.61 -28.65
N ALA A 51 -27.36 9.69 -28.23
CA ALA A 51 -27.19 10.32 -26.93
C ALA A 51 -27.91 9.48 -25.86
N SER A 52 -27.24 9.19 -24.75
CA SER A 52 -27.88 8.78 -23.51
C SER A 52 -27.79 9.92 -22.51
N GLN A 53 -28.95 10.42 -22.10
CA GLN A 53 -29.11 11.48 -21.10
C GLN A 53 -28.79 11.00 -19.68
N PRO A 54 -28.49 11.92 -18.76
CA PRO A 54 -28.00 11.62 -17.41
C PRO A 54 -29.15 11.29 -16.46
N THR A 55 -29.02 10.19 -15.71
CA THR A 55 -29.95 9.85 -14.63
C THR A 55 -29.66 10.69 -13.38
N THR A 56 -30.67 11.47 -13.02
CA THR A 56 -30.83 12.25 -11.79
C THR A 56 -30.87 11.37 -10.54
N ALA A 57 -30.11 11.75 -9.52
CA ALA A 57 -30.29 11.32 -8.14
C ALA A 57 -31.58 11.90 -7.53
N PRO A 58 -32.24 11.21 -6.57
CA PRO A 58 -33.13 11.87 -5.63
C PRO A 58 -32.48 12.02 -4.25
N ALA A 59 -32.67 13.20 -3.67
CA ALA A 59 -32.30 13.58 -2.32
C ALA A 59 -33.30 13.05 -1.26
N MET A 60 -32.85 13.10 -0.01
CA MET A 60 -33.40 12.54 1.22
C MET A 60 -34.83 12.96 1.61
N SER A 61 -35.53 12.09 2.36
CA SER A 61 -36.51 12.49 3.38
C SER A 61 -36.66 11.46 4.52
N SER A 62 -36.26 11.91 5.71
CA SER A 62 -36.84 11.75 7.06
C SER A 62 -37.31 10.39 7.62
N ALA A 63 -36.67 10.01 8.74
CA ALA A 63 -37.23 9.57 10.02
C ALA A 63 -38.19 8.36 10.08
N ALA A 64 -37.70 7.25 10.63
CA ALA A 64 -38.47 6.41 11.54
C ALA A 64 -37.53 5.61 12.47
N GLU A 65 -37.76 5.81 13.76
CA GLU A 65 -37.06 5.27 14.93
C GLU A 65 -37.40 3.77 15.12
N ALA A 66 -36.39 2.91 15.29
CA ALA A 66 -36.57 1.50 15.62
C ALA A 66 -36.43 1.28 17.14
N PRO A 67 -37.33 0.53 17.79
CA PRO A 67 -37.38 0.44 19.25
C PRO A 67 -36.38 -0.58 19.81
N ARG A 68 -35.85 -0.27 21.00
CA ARG A 68 -35.11 -1.19 21.88
C ARG A 68 -36.03 -2.31 22.41
N PRO A 69 -35.52 -3.54 22.66
CA PRO A 69 -36.17 -4.44 23.60
C PRO A 69 -35.60 -4.25 25.01
N ALA A 70 -36.51 -4.13 25.97
CA ALA A 70 -36.26 -4.06 27.40
C ALA A 70 -36.05 -5.45 28.01
N ALA A 71 -35.36 -5.45 29.15
CA ALA A 71 -35.12 -6.61 30.01
C ALA A 71 -36.35 -6.99 30.86
N GLY A 72 -36.43 -8.29 31.19
CA GLY A 72 -36.94 -8.81 32.47
C GLY A 72 -38.37 -9.36 32.49
N ALA A 73 -38.51 -10.68 32.69
CA ALA A 73 -39.01 -11.29 33.95
C ALA A 73 -39.38 -12.78 33.81
N ASP A 74 -38.77 -13.59 34.69
CA ASP A 74 -39.20 -14.82 35.36
C ASP A 74 -40.44 -15.59 34.89
N VAL A 75 -40.30 -16.92 34.69
CA VAL A 75 -41.20 -17.94 35.30
C VAL A 75 -40.49 -19.29 35.55
N ALA A 76 -40.38 -19.61 36.84
CA ALA A 76 -40.43 -20.89 37.58
C ALA A 76 -40.11 -22.26 36.93
N ALA A 77 -39.32 -23.03 37.69
CA ALA A 77 -39.13 -24.48 37.63
C ALA A 77 -40.38 -25.30 38.05
N PRO A 78 -40.34 -26.63 37.81
CA PRO A 78 -40.83 -27.54 38.85
C PRO A 78 -39.86 -28.69 39.17
N ALA A 79 -40.10 -29.25 40.35
CA ALA A 79 -39.24 -30.15 41.10
C ALA A 79 -39.48 -31.66 40.85
N ALA A 80 -38.45 -32.39 41.24
CA ALA A 80 -38.28 -33.81 41.58
C ALA A 80 -39.53 -34.72 41.77
N ILE A 81 -39.36 -35.97 41.31
CA ILE A 81 -40.07 -37.17 41.79
C ILE A 81 -39.06 -38.33 41.91
N ALA A 82 -39.20 -39.16 42.95
CA ALA A 82 -38.20 -40.10 43.50
C ALA A 82 -38.33 -41.57 43.02
N ALA A 83 -37.17 -42.28 43.06
CA ALA A 83 -36.83 -43.71 43.32
C ALA A 83 -37.82 -44.86 42.93
N ALA A 84 -37.52 -45.85 42.06
CA ALA A 84 -36.56 -47.02 42.10
C ALA A 84 -37.38 -48.36 42.10
N PRO A 85 -36.84 -49.61 41.91
CA PRO A 85 -35.63 -50.11 41.22
C PRO A 85 -35.91 -51.30 40.26
N THR A 86 -34.94 -51.71 39.41
CA THR A 86 -34.78 -53.15 39.03
C THR A 86 -33.37 -53.46 38.50
N SER A 87 -32.90 -54.64 38.88
CA SER A 87 -31.53 -55.18 38.87
C SER A 87 -31.12 -55.89 37.57
N ALA A 88 -29.85 -55.77 37.19
CA ALA A 88 -29.10 -56.77 36.38
C ALA A 88 -27.58 -56.64 36.64
N PRO A 89 -26.77 -57.69 36.43
CA PRO A 89 -25.63 -58.03 37.28
C PRO A 89 -24.28 -57.44 36.83
N ALA A 90 -23.34 -57.46 37.78
CA ALA A 90 -21.96 -57.02 37.64
C ALA A 90 -21.13 -57.95 36.74
N ALA A 91 -20.36 -57.34 35.84
CA ALA A 91 -19.20 -57.95 35.19
C ALA A 91 -18.01 -56.98 35.30
N SER A 92 -16.96 -57.47 35.94
CA SER A 92 -15.68 -56.81 36.19
C SER A 92 -14.88 -56.66 34.89
N GLY A 93 -14.29 -55.49 34.64
CA GLY A 93 -13.30 -55.35 33.57
C GLY A 93 -12.87 -53.91 33.27
N ALA A 94 -11.63 -53.60 33.64
CA ALA A 94 -10.80 -52.47 33.20
C ALA A 94 -11.29 -51.04 33.49
N ALA A 95 -10.68 -50.41 34.50
CA ALA A 95 -10.68 -48.97 34.66
C ALA A 95 -9.94 -48.33 33.47
N LEU A 96 -10.68 -47.70 32.55
CA LEU A 96 -10.12 -46.75 31.60
C LEU A 96 -9.71 -45.50 32.39
N GLN A 97 -8.40 -45.33 32.56
CA GLN A 97 -7.84 -44.03 32.95
C GLN A 97 -8.30 -42.98 31.92
N PRO A 98 -8.77 -41.80 32.33
CA PRO A 98 -8.97 -40.72 31.38
C PRO A 98 -7.60 -40.38 30.78
N THR A 99 -7.41 -40.71 29.51
CA THR A 99 -6.30 -40.22 28.70
C THR A 99 -6.25 -38.71 28.86
N ALA A 100 -5.15 -38.22 29.42
CA ALA A 100 -4.86 -36.80 29.48
C ALA A 100 -5.09 -36.22 28.08
N ALA A 101 -5.81 -35.10 28.01
CA ALA A 101 -5.88 -34.29 26.80
C ALA A 101 -4.45 -34.12 26.27
N PRO A 102 -4.21 -34.20 24.95
CA PRO A 102 -2.88 -33.96 24.41
C PRO A 102 -2.44 -32.60 24.96
N ALA A 103 -1.32 -32.59 25.67
CA ALA A 103 -0.69 -31.36 26.09
C ALA A 103 -0.56 -30.53 24.81
N SER A 104 -1.24 -29.39 24.76
CA SER A 104 -0.96 -28.37 23.76
C SER A 104 0.55 -28.14 23.85
N THR A 105 1.31 -28.68 22.90
CA THR A 105 2.68 -28.28 22.68
C THR A 105 2.59 -26.77 22.55
N GLN A 106 3.05 -26.05 23.59
CA GLN A 106 3.36 -24.64 23.43
C GLN A 106 4.42 -24.63 22.34
N GLN A 107 4.00 -24.49 21.08
CA GLN A 107 4.91 -24.24 19.98
C GLN A 107 5.75 -23.07 20.45
N GLN A 108 7.02 -23.36 20.68
CA GLN A 108 7.96 -22.39 21.20
C GLN A 108 8.02 -21.28 20.14
N TYR A 109 7.40 -20.14 20.46
CA TYR A 109 7.27 -19.03 19.51
C TYR A 109 8.68 -18.59 19.11
N THR A 110 9.09 -19.00 17.91
CA THR A 110 10.33 -18.54 17.30
C THR A 110 9.93 -17.35 16.44
N PRO A 111 10.39 -16.13 16.77
CA PRO A 111 10.02 -14.96 16.00
C PRO A 111 10.42 -15.14 14.53
N LEU A 112 9.51 -14.80 13.62
CA LEU A 112 9.80 -14.72 12.20
C LEU A 112 10.92 -13.71 11.95
N ARG A 113 11.77 -14.03 10.97
CA ARG A 113 12.87 -13.18 10.54
C ARG A 113 12.62 -12.71 9.12
N ALA A 114 13.07 -11.49 8.82
CA ALA A 114 12.81 -10.88 7.54
C ALA A 114 13.96 -9.95 7.11
N GLY A 115 14.08 -9.78 5.79
CA GLY A 115 14.83 -8.72 5.14
C GLY A 115 13.90 -7.76 4.41
N GLU A 116 14.40 -6.58 4.07
CA GLU A 116 13.70 -5.57 3.28
C GLU A 116 14.65 -5.03 2.20
N VAL A 117 14.15 -4.87 0.97
CA VAL A 117 14.83 -4.15 -0.11
C VAL A 117 13.99 -2.98 -0.60
N ASP A 118 14.67 -1.91 -0.98
CA ASP A 118 14.06 -0.70 -1.50
C ASP A 118 14.37 -0.53 -2.99
N ASP A 119 13.52 -1.13 -3.82
CA ASP A 119 13.58 -1.05 -5.28
C ASP A 119 13.42 0.39 -5.82
N ASN A 120 12.88 1.31 -5.01
CA ASN A 120 12.82 2.71 -5.38
C ASN A 120 14.14 3.44 -5.13
N THR A 121 14.94 3.00 -4.17
CA THR A 121 16.29 3.49 -3.90
C THR A 121 17.30 2.87 -4.87
N ASP A 122 17.34 1.53 -5.00
CA ASP A 122 18.16 0.85 -6.01
C ASP A 122 17.38 0.61 -7.31
N PHE A 123 16.97 1.72 -7.94
CA PHE A 123 16.13 1.64 -9.11
C PHE A 123 16.83 1.06 -10.35
N THR A 124 18.15 1.26 -10.44
CA THR A 124 18.95 0.65 -11.53
C THR A 124 18.99 -0.88 -11.37
N GLY A 125 19.20 -1.37 -10.14
CA GLY A 125 19.12 -2.79 -9.83
C GLY A 125 17.73 -3.36 -10.10
N TYR A 126 16.67 -2.64 -9.71
CA TYR A 126 15.29 -3.05 -10.00
C TYR A 126 14.98 -3.14 -11.50
N LEU A 127 15.40 -2.17 -12.32
CA LEU A 127 15.24 -2.27 -13.77
C LEU A 127 16.05 -3.43 -14.37
N ALA A 128 17.20 -3.77 -13.79
CA ALA A 128 17.95 -4.95 -14.20
C ALA A 128 17.23 -6.25 -13.81
N TYR A 129 16.66 -6.31 -12.62
CA TYR A 129 15.80 -7.41 -12.17
C TYR A 129 14.64 -7.63 -13.16
N LEU A 130 13.83 -6.60 -13.45
CA LEU A 130 12.70 -6.72 -14.38
C LEU A 130 13.10 -7.25 -15.77
N ARG A 131 14.25 -6.82 -16.30
CA ARG A 131 14.77 -7.33 -17.59
C ARG A 131 15.21 -8.78 -17.54
N ASN A 132 15.67 -9.25 -16.38
CA ASN A 132 16.21 -10.59 -16.20
C ASN A 132 15.15 -11.62 -15.78
N SER A 133 14.03 -11.19 -15.21
CA SER A 133 12.91 -12.04 -14.77
C SER A 133 12.00 -12.52 -15.92
N GLY A 134 12.56 -12.73 -17.12
CA GLY A 134 11.77 -13.16 -18.28
C GLY A 134 11.09 -14.52 -18.06
N GLY A 135 9.86 -14.69 -18.56
CA GLY A 135 9.11 -15.95 -18.49
C GLY A 135 8.11 -16.06 -17.34
N VAL A 136 8.07 -15.09 -16.41
CA VAL A 136 7.03 -14.99 -15.38
C VAL A 136 5.68 -14.62 -16.00
N ARG A 137 4.59 -15.24 -15.52
CA ARG A 137 3.21 -14.85 -15.87
C ARG A 137 2.78 -13.65 -15.02
N ALA A 138 3.18 -12.46 -15.44
CA ALA A 138 2.83 -11.20 -14.80
C ALA A 138 2.62 -10.08 -15.83
N HIS A 139 1.97 -8.98 -15.43
CA HIS A 139 1.89 -7.80 -16.28
C HIS A 139 3.27 -7.15 -16.43
N THR A 140 3.63 -6.82 -17.67
CA THR A 140 4.82 -6.03 -17.96
C THR A 140 4.46 -4.55 -17.86
N VAL A 141 5.04 -3.84 -16.90
CA VAL A 141 4.83 -2.41 -16.68
C VAL A 141 6.11 -1.67 -16.99
N ASP A 142 6.08 -0.76 -17.98
CA ASP A 142 7.23 0.08 -18.28
C ASP A 142 7.36 1.21 -17.25
N VAL A 143 8.18 0.96 -16.25
CA VAL A 143 8.49 1.92 -15.19
C VAL A 143 9.77 2.70 -15.44
N SER A 144 10.45 2.47 -16.59
CA SER A 144 11.80 3.00 -16.88
C SER A 144 11.89 4.53 -16.82
N GLU A 145 10.77 5.20 -17.01
CA GLU A 145 10.61 6.63 -16.78
C GLU A 145 9.71 6.87 -15.56
N ARG A 146 10.25 7.57 -14.55
CA ARG A 146 9.54 7.90 -13.31
C ARG A 146 9.91 9.29 -12.78
N TYR A 147 8.95 9.92 -12.14
CA TYR A 147 9.09 11.20 -11.45
C TYR A 147 8.56 11.09 -10.03
N VAL A 148 9.42 11.33 -9.04
CA VAL A 148 9.03 11.40 -7.62
C VAL A 148 8.74 12.87 -7.29
N ILE A 149 7.47 13.23 -7.40
CA ILE A 149 6.98 14.59 -7.18
C ILE A 149 6.95 14.87 -5.69
N THR A 150 7.63 15.94 -5.26
CA THR A 150 7.62 16.39 -3.86
C THR A 150 6.79 17.67 -3.71
N VAL A 151 5.94 17.72 -2.69
CA VAL A 151 5.10 18.86 -2.34
C VAL A 151 5.49 19.35 -0.95
N LEU A 152 5.92 20.61 -0.89
CA LEU A 152 6.35 21.29 0.34
C LEU A 152 5.46 22.50 0.61
N ASN A 153 5.41 22.94 1.87
CA ASN A 153 4.82 24.23 2.23
C ASN A 153 5.88 25.36 2.18
N ASP A 154 5.48 26.59 2.54
CA ASP A 154 6.39 27.76 2.55
C ASP A 154 7.59 27.58 3.51
N ASN A 155 7.45 26.74 4.53
CA ASN A 155 8.49 26.43 5.51
C ASN A 155 9.39 25.26 5.07
N GLN A 156 9.29 24.79 3.83
CA GLN A 156 10.00 23.61 3.31
C GLN A 156 9.65 22.30 4.03
N GLN A 157 8.48 22.23 4.68
CA GLN A 157 7.99 21.02 5.31
C GLN A 157 7.13 20.22 4.32
N PRO A 158 7.15 18.88 4.38
CA PRO A 158 6.34 18.04 3.52
C PRO A 158 4.84 18.23 3.76
N VAL A 159 4.05 18.23 2.68
CA VAL A 159 2.59 18.28 2.75
C VAL A 159 2.04 16.87 2.50
N LEU A 160 1.53 16.22 3.54
CA LEU A 160 0.86 14.92 3.45
C LEU A 160 -0.54 15.05 2.83
N ASP A 161 -0.93 14.04 2.05
CA ASP A 161 -2.27 13.85 1.52
C ASP A 161 -2.76 15.05 0.67
N ALA A 162 -1.82 15.74 0.01
CA ALA A 162 -2.13 16.70 -1.04
C ALA A 162 -2.44 15.94 -2.32
N ARG A 163 -3.55 16.29 -2.98
CA ARG A 163 -3.92 15.66 -4.26
C ARG A 163 -3.12 16.30 -5.38
N VAL A 164 -2.45 15.47 -6.18
CA VAL A 164 -1.65 15.85 -7.33
C VAL A 164 -2.34 15.33 -8.58
N ARG A 165 -2.71 16.22 -9.50
CA ARG A 165 -3.29 15.90 -10.79
C ARG A 165 -2.38 16.37 -11.90
N ILE A 166 -2.16 15.53 -12.91
CA ILE A 166 -1.31 15.87 -14.06
C ILE A 166 -2.14 15.78 -15.32
N PHE A 167 -1.92 16.72 -16.23
CA PHE A 167 -2.68 16.87 -17.45
C PHE A 167 -1.80 16.95 -18.69
N ASP A 168 -2.20 16.24 -19.73
CA ASP A 168 -1.80 16.48 -21.12
C ASP A 168 -2.87 17.37 -21.78
N GLY A 169 -2.56 18.66 -21.93
CA GLY A 169 -3.55 19.67 -22.29
C GLY A 169 -4.71 19.74 -21.28
N GLN A 170 -5.90 19.30 -21.72
CA GLN A 170 -7.12 19.24 -20.90
C GLN A 170 -7.39 17.83 -20.34
N ALA A 171 -6.74 16.78 -20.84
CA ALA A 171 -6.95 15.42 -20.40
C ALA A 171 -6.16 15.17 -19.12
N GLN A 172 -6.83 14.75 -18.04
CA GLN A 172 -6.16 14.27 -16.85
C GLN A 172 -5.55 12.91 -17.14
N VAL A 173 -4.23 12.79 -16.98
CA VAL A 173 -3.47 11.56 -17.25
C VAL A 173 -2.98 10.87 -15.98
N PHE A 174 -3.04 11.58 -14.83
CA PHE A 174 -2.65 11.02 -13.54
C PHE A 174 -3.38 11.72 -12.40
N MET A 175 -3.66 10.95 -11.34
CA MET A 175 -4.11 11.43 -10.04
C MET A 175 -3.38 10.63 -8.96
N GLY A 176 -2.75 11.34 -8.02
CA GLY A 176 -2.08 10.78 -6.85
C GLY A 176 -2.40 11.60 -5.61
N ARG A 177 -2.13 11.04 -4.43
CA ARG A 177 -2.05 11.79 -3.17
C ARG A 177 -0.65 11.65 -2.60
N THR A 178 -0.11 12.71 -2.03
CA THR A 178 1.21 12.65 -1.42
C THR A 178 1.22 11.77 -0.17
N TYR A 179 2.19 10.87 -0.09
CA TYR A 179 2.51 10.07 1.09
C TYR A 179 3.21 10.90 2.17
N ALA A 180 3.61 10.24 3.26
CA ALA A 180 4.56 10.79 4.20
C ALA A 180 5.84 11.27 3.49
N GLY A 181 6.36 12.41 3.92
CA GLY A 181 7.45 13.11 3.22
C GLY A 181 6.97 13.96 2.03
N GLY A 182 5.67 14.08 1.80
CA GLY A 182 5.10 14.96 0.78
C GLY A 182 5.34 14.47 -0.64
N LYS A 183 5.51 13.15 -0.83
CA LYS A 183 5.91 12.57 -2.11
C LYS A 183 4.78 11.80 -2.78
N THR A 184 4.70 11.85 -4.11
CA THR A 184 3.94 10.89 -4.92
C THR A 184 4.79 10.47 -6.12
N ILE A 185 4.49 9.34 -6.74
CA ILE A 185 5.19 8.86 -7.93
C ILE A 185 4.31 8.99 -9.17
N PHE A 186 4.92 9.41 -10.27
CA PHE A 186 4.31 9.50 -11.59
C PHE A 186 5.19 8.75 -12.60
N GLN A 187 4.62 7.76 -13.29
CA GLN A 187 5.31 6.89 -14.26
C GLN A 187 4.60 6.98 -15.61
N PRO A 188 4.99 7.92 -16.50
CA PRO A 188 4.21 8.18 -17.71
C PRO A 188 4.13 6.99 -18.67
N GLN A 189 5.18 6.19 -18.78
CA GLN A 189 5.19 5.02 -19.68
C GLN A 189 4.24 3.92 -19.17
N ALA A 190 4.21 3.69 -17.85
CA ALA A 190 3.26 2.79 -17.20
C ALA A 190 1.79 3.22 -17.40
N LEU A 191 1.56 4.52 -17.59
CA LEU A 191 0.24 5.11 -17.86
C LEU A 191 -0.07 5.23 -19.36
N GLY A 192 0.80 4.72 -20.24
CA GLY A 192 0.62 4.78 -21.69
C GLY A 192 0.75 6.17 -22.30
N ILE A 193 1.38 7.12 -21.60
CA ILE A 193 1.56 8.50 -22.08
C ILE A 193 2.64 8.52 -23.15
N SER A 194 2.27 8.94 -24.36
CA SER A 194 3.17 8.99 -25.53
C SER A 194 4.49 9.69 -25.22
N PRO A 195 5.65 9.17 -25.64
CA PRO A 195 6.95 9.83 -25.47
C PRO A 195 7.06 11.20 -26.16
N ASN A 196 6.13 11.55 -27.06
CA ASN A 196 6.10 12.87 -27.70
C ASN A 196 5.51 13.97 -26.82
N VAL A 197 4.78 13.61 -25.75
CA VAL A 197 4.23 14.57 -24.79
C VAL A 197 5.33 14.98 -23.83
N GLN A 198 5.95 16.14 -24.05
CA GLN A 198 7.15 16.57 -23.30
C GLN A 198 6.83 17.48 -22.11
N SER A 199 5.72 18.23 -22.18
CA SER A 199 5.30 19.18 -21.15
C SER A 199 3.93 18.80 -20.62
N LEU A 200 3.84 18.66 -19.30
CA LEU A 200 2.64 18.28 -18.59
C LEU A 200 2.28 19.36 -17.57
N ARG A 201 1.01 19.71 -17.45
CA ARG A 201 0.54 20.64 -16.42
C ARG A 201 0.31 19.86 -15.13
N VAL A 202 0.81 20.38 -14.02
CA VAL A 202 0.64 19.81 -12.67
C VAL A 202 -0.27 20.74 -11.86
N GLN A 203 -1.29 20.18 -11.23
CA GLN A 203 -2.18 20.87 -10.29
C GLN A 203 -2.13 20.14 -8.95
N ILE A 204 -1.90 20.89 -7.88
CA ILE A 204 -1.78 20.35 -6.52
C ILE A 204 -2.81 21.04 -5.66
N GLU A 205 -3.54 20.27 -4.84
CA GLU A 205 -4.58 20.80 -3.96
C GLU A 205 -4.55 20.17 -2.57
N LYS A 206 -4.79 20.99 -1.55
CA LYS A 206 -5.02 20.57 -0.17
C LYS A 206 -6.03 21.50 0.50
N GLY A 207 -7.20 20.99 0.85
CA GLY A 207 -8.30 21.83 1.34
C GLY A 207 -8.67 22.91 0.32
N ASN A 208 -8.53 24.18 0.67
CA ASN A 208 -8.78 25.32 -0.21
C ASN A 208 -7.50 25.89 -0.88
N ARG A 209 -6.34 25.25 -0.67
CA ARG A 209 -5.07 25.65 -1.26
C ARG A 209 -4.89 24.95 -2.59
N VAL A 210 -4.43 25.71 -3.59
CA VAL A 210 -4.10 25.20 -4.92
C VAL A 210 -2.75 25.76 -5.35
N ALA A 211 -1.93 24.92 -5.95
CA ALA A 211 -0.74 25.32 -6.69
C ALA A 211 -0.78 24.72 -8.09
N GLU A 212 -0.22 25.43 -9.05
CA GLU A 212 -0.05 24.96 -10.42
C GLU A 212 1.41 25.06 -10.84
N GLY A 213 1.82 24.18 -11.74
CA GLY A 213 3.13 24.23 -12.35
C GLY A 213 3.21 23.34 -13.58
N SER A 214 4.42 23.14 -14.07
CA SER A 214 4.70 22.31 -15.24
C SER A 214 5.76 21.27 -14.91
N LEU A 215 5.55 20.04 -15.35
CA LEU A 215 6.55 18.98 -15.37
C LEU A 215 7.06 18.85 -16.81
N LEU A 216 8.37 19.04 -17.00
CA LEU A 216 9.05 18.78 -18.26
C LEU A 216 9.76 17.44 -18.16
N ARG A 217 9.40 16.51 -19.05
CA ARG A 217 9.98 15.17 -19.05
C ARG A 217 11.47 15.21 -19.38
N GLY A 218 12.25 14.35 -18.73
CA GLY A 218 13.70 14.28 -18.88
C GLY A 218 14.50 15.43 -18.25
N GLN A 219 13.86 16.41 -17.61
CA GLN A 219 14.57 17.52 -16.97
C GLN A 219 15.01 17.18 -15.53
N SER A 220 14.12 16.63 -14.72
CA SER A 220 14.39 16.23 -13.33
C SER A 220 13.45 15.11 -12.92
N ASP A 221 14.00 14.04 -12.37
CA ASP A 221 13.24 12.89 -11.87
C ASP A 221 12.63 13.14 -10.49
N THR A 222 12.93 14.27 -9.85
CA THR A 222 12.44 14.66 -8.52
C THR A 222 11.93 16.10 -8.50
N PRO A 223 10.90 16.45 -9.30
CA PRO A 223 10.37 17.81 -9.32
C PRO A 223 9.73 18.16 -7.98
N SER A 224 9.91 19.42 -7.55
CA SER A 224 9.38 19.93 -6.28
C SER A 224 8.45 21.11 -6.51
N PHE A 225 7.35 21.14 -5.77
CA PHE A 225 6.33 22.18 -5.83
C PHE A 225 6.03 22.73 -4.44
N VAL A 226 5.84 24.04 -4.35
CA VAL A 226 5.47 24.69 -3.10
C VAL A 226 3.97 24.97 -3.09
N LEU A 227 3.24 24.32 -2.18
CA LEU A 227 1.84 24.61 -1.90
C LEU A 227 1.78 25.62 -0.75
N ARG A 228 1.63 26.89 -1.12
CA ARG A 228 1.63 28.00 -0.16
C ARG A 228 0.48 27.89 0.83
N GLU A 229 0.74 28.29 2.06
CA GLU A 229 -0.19 28.30 3.19
C GLU A 229 -0.80 26.93 3.51
N ALA A 230 -0.19 25.83 3.03
CA ALA A 230 -0.51 24.49 3.47
C ALA A 230 0.02 24.26 4.90
N GLN A 231 -0.82 23.69 5.75
CA GLN A 231 -0.43 23.37 7.11
C GLN A 231 0.50 22.16 7.13
N ALA A 232 1.49 22.20 8.01
CA ALA A 232 2.24 21.00 8.37
C ALA A 232 1.33 20.03 9.13
N LEU A 233 1.70 18.76 9.17
CA LEU A 233 0.98 17.78 9.96
C LEU A 233 0.98 18.13 11.45
N PRO A 234 -0.09 17.76 12.19
CA PRO A 234 -0.12 17.90 13.63
C PRO A 234 0.96 17.04 14.28
N GLY A 235 1.35 17.40 15.51
CA GLY A 235 2.38 16.67 16.28
C GLY A 235 2.02 15.20 16.56
N THR A 236 0.74 14.86 16.52
CA THR A 236 0.20 13.50 16.60
C THR A 236 -0.44 13.13 15.26
N PRO A 237 0.32 12.58 14.30
CA PRO A 237 -0.22 12.21 13.00
C PRO A 237 -1.25 11.08 13.14
N ARG A 238 -2.26 11.10 12.28
CA ARG A 238 -3.14 9.94 12.06
C ARG A 238 -2.39 8.86 11.32
N LEU A 239 -2.60 7.62 11.76
CA LEU A 239 -1.96 6.46 11.19
C LEU A 239 -3.02 5.38 10.98
N ASP A 240 -3.25 5.05 9.71
CA ASP A 240 -4.06 3.92 9.31
C ASP A 240 -3.13 2.79 8.85
N VAL A 241 -3.26 1.64 9.49
CA VAL A 241 -2.52 0.42 9.12
C VAL A 241 -3.51 -0.66 8.72
N LEU A 242 -3.43 -1.10 7.47
CA LEU A 242 -4.20 -2.21 6.94
C LEU A 242 -3.31 -3.43 6.79
N PHE A 243 -3.75 -4.57 7.30
CA PHE A 243 -3.15 -5.86 6.94
C PHE A 243 -4.01 -6.51 5.85
N LEU A 244 -3.39 -6.80 4.70
CA LEU A 244 -3.94 -7.62 3.63
C LEU A 244 -3.33 -9.01 3.78
N LEU A 245 -4.13 -9.99 4.16
CA LEU A 245 -3.63 -11.30 4.54
C LEU A 245 -4.18 -12.38 3.61
N ASP A 246 -3.26 -13.06 2.91
CA ASP A 246 -3.55 -14.34 2.28
C ASP A 246 -3.95 -15.36 3.35
N ALA A 247 -5.16 -15.91 3.22
CA ALA A 247 -5.74 -16.89 4.12
C ALA A 247 -6.10 -18.20 3.40
N THR A 248 -5.40 -18.50 2.30
CA THR A 248 -5.49 -19.77 1.56
C THR A 248 -4.81 -20.91 2.33
N GLY A 249 -4.97 -22.15 1.85
CA GLY A 249 -4.44 -23.33 2.53
C GLY A 249 -2.91 -23.38 2.63
N SER A 250 -2.18 -22.84 1.66
CA SER A 250 -0.70 -22.86 1.62
C SER A 250 -0.07 -22.09 2.77
N MET A 251 -0.73 -21.01 3.21
CA MET A 251 -0.35 -20.22 4.37
C MET A 251 -0.52 -20.95 5.71
N GLY A 252 -1.14 -22.14 5.73
CA GLY A 252 -1.56 -22.84 6.97
C GLY A 252 -0.44 -23.09 7.99
N ASP A 253 0.76 -23.39 7.54
CA ASP A 253 1.91 -23.67 8.41
C ASP A 253 2.48 -22.40 9.07
N GLU A 254 2.20 -21.22 8.51
CA GLU A 254 2.82 -19.95 8.91
C GLU A 254 1.82 -18.89 9.40
N ILE A 255 0.55 -18.97 9.02
CA ILE A 255 -0.47 -17.96 9.33
C ILE A 255 -0.56 -17.68 10.84
N ALA A 256 -0.44 -18.71 11.68
CA ALA A 256 -0.44 -18.54 13.13
C ALA A 256 0.75 -17.69 13.62
N GLN A 257 1.95 -17.89 13.06
CA GLN A 257 3.15 -17.12 13.40
C GLN A 257 3.05 -15.69 12.87
N ILE A 258 2.54 -15.50 11.64
CA ILE A 258 2.26 -14.19 11.05
C ILE A 258 1.25 -13.42 11.92
N GLN A 259 0.15 -14.05 12.33
CA GLN A 259 -0.84 -13.45 13.21
C GLN A 259 -0.23 -12.98 14.53
N GLN A 260 0.56 -13.82 15.20
CA GLN A 260 1.24 -13.41 16.44
C GLN A 260 2.23 -12.27 16.21
N THR A 261 2.92 -12.25 15.06
CA THR A 261 3.80 -11.16 14.68
C THR A 261 3.01 -9.86 14.47
N ILE A 262 1.89 -9.91 13.77
CA ILE A 262 1.00 -8.75 13.56
C ILE A 262 0.43 -8.25 14.91
N VAL A 263 0.06 -9.15 15.83
CA VAL A 263 -0.34 -8.76 17.20
C VAL A 263 0.79 -8.00 17.91
N SER A 264 2.03 -8.51 17.84
CA SER A 264 3.20 -7.84 18.40
C SER A 264 3.40 -6.45 17.79
N ILE A 265 3.30 -6.33 16.46
CA ILE A 265 3.40 -5.07 15.73
C ILE A 265 2.33 -4.09 16.21
N ALA A 266 1.06 -4.52 16.25
CA ALA A 266 -0.05 -3.66 16.65
C ALA A 266 0.11 -3.11 18.07
N GLU A 267 0.48 -3.96 19.03
CA GLU A 267 0.75 -3.55 20.40
C GLU A 267 1.95 -2.61 20.53
N ARG A 268 3.00 -2.81 19.71
CA ARG A 268 4.20 -1.98 19.74
C ARG A 268 3.97 -0.61 19.15
N ILE A 269 3.25 -0.53 18.02
CA ILE A 269 2.83 0.73 17.40
C ILE A 269 1.96 1.52 18.38
N ASP A 270 1.02 0.85 19.06
CA ASP A 270 0.13 1.48 20.03
C ASP A 270 0.84 2.10 21.24
N ARG A 271 1.99 1.52 21.63
CA ARG A 271 2.83 1.99 22.75
C ARG A 271 3.90 3.01 22.33
N MET A 272 4.00 3.37 21.04
CA MET A 272 4.98 4.35 20.57
C MET A 272 4.79 5.73 21.23
N GLN A 273 5.86 6.52 21.26
CA GLN A 273 5.86 7.87 21.82
C GLN A 273 6.49 8.87 20.84
N PRO A 274 5.75 9.92 20.42
CA PRO A 274 4.33 10.15 20.70
C PRO A 274 3.43 9.07 20.07
N ARG A 275 2.34 8.71 20.76
CA ARG A 275 1.36 7.75 20.23
C ARG A 275 0.59 8.40 19.06
N PRO A 276 0.59 7.81 17.85
CA PRO A 276 -0.21 8.33 16.75
C PRO A 276 -1.71 8.09 16.99
N GLU A 277 -2.56 8.82 16.26
CA GLU A 277 -4.00 8.51 16.18
C GLU A 277 -4.17 7.24 15.32
N LEU A 278 -4.02 6.08 15.95
CA LEU A 278 -3.87 4.77 15.32
C LEU A 278 -5.20 4.10 15.04
N ARG A 279 -5.36 3.54 13.83
CA ARG A 279 -6.45 2.61 13.48
C ARG A 279 -5.91 1.43 12.69
N PHE A 280 -6.47 0.25 12.94
CA PHE A 280 -6.15 -0.98 12.22
C PHE A 280 -7.35 -1.51 11.44
N ALA A 281 -7.10 -2.01 10.24
CA ALA A 281 -8.05 -2.77 9.44
C ALA A 281 -7.45 -4.12 9.03
N LEU A 282 -8.31 -5.07 8.68
CA LEU A 282 -7.92 -6.38 8.17
C LEU A 282 -8.75 -6.70 6.92
N VAL A 283 -8.07 -7.00 5.83
CA VAL A 283 -8.67 -7.66 4.68
C VAL A 283 -8.01 -9.02 4.59
N SER A 284 -8.77 -10.10 4.77
CA SER A 284 -8.29 -11.43 4.43
C SER A 284 -8.90 -11.88 3.11
N TYR A 285 -8.13 -12.62 2.32
CA TYR A 285 -8.60 -13.15 1.05
C TYR A 285 -8.26 -14.63 0.91
N ARG A 286 -9.03 -15.31 0.06
CA ARG A 286 -8.77 -16.67 -0.42
C ARG A 286 -9.05 -16.66 -1.92
N ASP A 287 -9.63 -17.71 -2.49
CA ASP A 287 -9.91 -17.77 -3.91
C ASP A 287 -11.39 -17.94 -4.28
N ARG A 288 -11.66 -17.84 -5.58
CA ARG A 288 -13.01 -18.02 -6.13
C ARG A 288 -13.47 -19.45 -5.95
N GLY A 289 -14.62 -19.62 -5.27
CA GLY A 289 -15.18 -20.94 -4.96
C GLY A 289 -14.93 -21.40 -3.53
N ASP A 290 -14.08 -20.68 -2.79
CA ASP A 290 -13.91 -20.87 -1.34
C ASP A 290 -15.06 -20.28 -0.53
N ASP A 291 -14.98 -20.46 0.80
CA ASP A 291 -15.90 -19.86 1.78
C ASP A 291 -16.11 -18.35 1.58
N TYR A 292 -15.08 -17.64 1.10
CA TYR A 292 -15.11 -16.23 0.71
C TYR A 292 -13.91 -15.90 -0.17
N VAL A 293 -14.09 -14.96 -1.12
CA VAL A 293 -12.97 -14.39 -1.87
C VAL A 293 -12.28 -13.31 -1.04
N THR A 294 -13.05 -12.35 -0.50
CA THR A 294 -12.53 -11.30 0.39
C THR A 294 -13.43 -11.12 1.61
N ARG A 295 -12.80 -10.93 2.78
CA ARG A 295 -13.45 -10.54 4.02
C ARG A 295 -12.83 -9.25 4.53
N VAL A 296 -13.65 -8.20 4.61
CA VAL A 296 -13.24 -6.85 4.98
C VAL A 296 -13.68 -6.56 6.41
N HIS A 297 -12.72 -6.27 7.27
CA HIS A 297 -12.91 -5.68 8.59
C HIS A 297 -12.35 -4.26 8.56
N ASP A 298 -13.25 -3.28 8.60
CA ASP A 298 -12.89 -1.86 8.48
C ASP A 298 -12.11 -1.33 9.70
N PHE A 299 -11.58 -0.12 9.58
CA PHE A 299 -10.71 0.51 10.56
C PHE A 299 -11.34 0.63 11.96
N THR A 300 -10.60 0.16 12.96
CA THR A 300 -10.90 0.31 14.38
C THR A 300 -9.70 0.88 15.14
N ALA A 301 -9.96 1.74 16.13
CA ALA A 301 -8.93 2.18 17.09
C ALA A 301 -8.79 1.20 18.29
N ASP A 302 -9.64 0.18 18.37
CA ASP A 302 -9.57 -0.85 19.41
C ASP A 302 -8.62 -1.97 18.99
N VAL A 303 -7.39 -1.90 19.52
CA VAL A 303 -6.34 -2.88 19.27
C VAL A 303 -6.72 -4.29 19.77
N ALA A 304 -7.51 -4.40 20.84
CA ALA A 304 -7.96 -5.68 21.35
C ALA A 304 -8.99 -6.31 20.40
N ALA A 305 -9.96 -5.52 19.92
CA ALA A 305 -10.92 -5.98 18.92
C ALA A 305 -10.23 -6.40 17.62
N PHE A 306 -9.25 -5.62 17.13
CA PHE A 306 -8.44 -5.99 15.97
C PHE A 306 -7.71 -7.32 16.19
N ARG A 307 -7.08 -7.52 17.36
CA ARG A 307 -6.41 -8.76 17.72
C ARG A 307 -7.37 -9.96 17.69
N GLU A 308 -8.57 -9.82 18.23
CA GLU A 308 -9.57 -10.90 18.20
C GLU A 308 -9.98 -11.27 16.78
N LEU A 309 -10.23 -10.28 15.92
CA LEU A 309 -10.55 -10.50 14.50
C LEU A 309 -9.42 -11.20 13.75
N LEU A 310 -8.19 -10.75 13.96
CA LEU A 310 -7.01 -11.33 13.35
C LEU A 310 -6.82 -12.79 13.76
N LEU A 311 -6.88 -13.10 15.06
CA LEU A 311 -6.70 -14.46 15.57
C LEU A 311 -7.86 -15.41 15.22
N ALA A 312 -9.03 -14.87 14.84
CA ALA A 312 -10.14 -15.64 14.32
C ALA A 312 -10.01 -15.99 12.83
N THR A 313 -9.07 -15.37 12.11
CA THR A 313 -8.80 -15.71 10.71
C THR A 313 -8.09 -17.06 10.65
N SER A 314 -8.51 -17.92 9.73
CA SER A 314 -7.90 -19.24 9.53
C SER A 314 -7.58 -19.45 8.06
N ALA A 315 -6.44 -20.08 7.81
CA ALA A 315 -6.05 -20.57 6.50
C ALA A 315 -7.02 -21.68 6.06
N GLY A 316 -7.41 -21.67 4.80
CA GLY A 316 -8.24 -22.71 4.20
C GLY A 316 -8.68 -22.33 2.80
N GLY A 317 -9.28 -23.28 2.09
CA GLY A 317 -9.57 -23.07 0.67
C GLY A 317 -8.30 -23.04 -0.18
N GLY A 318 -8.41 -22.39 -1.33
CA GLY A 318 -7.45 -22.44 -2.43
C GLY A 318 -7.61 -23.71 -3.26
N GLY A 319 -6.65 -23.95 -4.15
CA GLY A 319 -6.62 -25.13 -4.99
C GLY A 319 -5.36 -25.19 -5.84
N ASP A 320 -5.40 -24.52 -6.99
CA ASP A 320 -4.24 -24.18 -7.79
C ASP A 320 -3.63 -22.84 -7.34
N GLU A 321 -2.32 -22.68 -7.51
CA GLU A 321 -1.67 -21.37 -7.55
C GLU A 321 -1.79 -20.88 -9.00
N PRO A 322 -2.26 -19.65 -9.31
CA PRO A 322 -2.33 -18.41 -8.48
C PRO A 322 -3.50 -18.27 -7.48
N GLU A 323 -3.66 -17.11 -6.83
CA GLU A 323 -4.74 -16.82 -5.84
C GLU A 323 -5.45 -15.47 -6.13
N SER A 324 -6.60 -15.16 -5.49
CA SER A 324 -7.38 -13.91 -5.75
C SER A 324 -6.80 -12.64 -5.08
N LEU A 325 -5.49 -12.40 -5.22
CA LEU A 325 -4.81 -11.19 -4.70
C LEU A 325 -5.36 -9.89 -5.32
N ASN A 326 -5.79 -9.89 -6.58
CA ASN A 326 -6.40 -8.73 -7.24
C ASN A 326 -7.64 -8.22 -6.49
N GLU A 327 -8.51 -9.13 -6.08
CA GLU A 327 -9.73 -8.84 -5.32
C GLU A 327 -9.40 -8.24 -3.94
N ALA A 328 -8.31 -8.71 -3.32
CA ALA A 328 -7.82 -8.18 -2.05
C ALA A 328 -7.31 -6.75 -2.19
N LEU A 329 -6.51 -6.46 -3.22
CA LEU A 329 -6.05 -5.10 -3.52
C LEU A 329 -7.22 -4.16 -3.80
N HIS A 330 -8.21 -4.61 -4.58
CA HIS A 330 -9.42 -3.83 -4.81
C HIS A 330 -10.16 -3.51 -3.50
N ALA A 331 -10.33 -4.52 -2.63
CA ALA A 331 -10.94 -4.31 -1.33
C ALA A 331 -10.15 -3.30 -0.47
N ALA A 332 -8.82 -3.34 -0.53
CA ALA A 332 -7.93 -2.42 0.19
C ALA A 332 -8.07 -0.97 -0.24
N VAL A 333 -8.36 -0.69 -1.51
CA VAL A 333 -8.43 0.70 -2.02
C VAL A 333 -9.85 1.22 -2.15
N ALA A 334 -10.84 0.34 -2.29
CA ALA A 334 -12.23 0.72 -2.57
C ALA A 334 -13.23 0.43 -1.44
N ARG A 335 -12.93 -0.50 -0.52
CA ARG A 335 -13.93 -1.02 0.45
C ARG A 335 -13.61 -0.72 1.93
N VAL A 336 -12.43 -0.21 2.25
CA VAL A 336 -12.05 0.24 3.60
C VAL A 336 -12.08 1.77 3.72
N SER A 337 -12.30 2.27 4.93
CA SER A 337 -12.53 3.69 5.21
C SER A 337 -11.26 4.42 5.66
N TRP A 338 -10.30 4.56 4.73
CA TRP A 338 -9.07 5.35 4.95
C TRP A 338 -9.40 6.77 5.40
N ALA A 339 -8.74 7.26 6.44
CA ALA A 339 -8.89 8.62 6.93
C ALA A 339 -8.20 9.61 6.00
N ASP A 340 -8.82 10.78 5.81
CA ASP A 340 -8.12 11.97 5.32
C ASP A 340 -7.03 12.41 6.31
N ASP A 341 -5.98 13.05 5.79
CA ASP A 341 -4.85 13.55 6.58
C ASP A 341 -4.11 12.48 7.41
N ALA A 342 -4.14 11.22 6.96
CA ALA A 342 -3.50 10.09 7.62
C ALA A 342 -2.30 9.56 6.83
N VAL A 343 -1.29 9.07 7.54
CA VAL A 343 -0.28 8.17 6.98
C VAL A 343 -0.98 6.83 6.75
N ARG A 344 -1.07 6.39 5.50
CA ARG A 344 -1.82 5.19 5.09
C ARG A 344 -0.86 4.10 4.64
N LEU A 345 -0.77 3.03 5.43
CA LEU A 345 0.12 1.90 5.17
C LEU A 345 -0.71 0.63 5.03
N ALA A 346 -0.52 -0.09 3.94
CA ALA A 346 -1.01 -1.46 3.78
C ALA A 346 0.17 -2.43 3.81
N PHE A 347 0.02 -3.53 4.53
CA PHE A 347 0.97 -4.65 4.56
C PHE A 347 0.28 -5.87 3.93
N LEU A 348 0.61 -6.16 2.68
CA LEU A 348 0.17 -7.33 1.94
C LEU A 348 1.08 -8.51 2.28
N VAL A 349 0.54 -9.55 2.91
CA VAL A 349 1.24 -10.77 3.28
C VAL A 349 0.69 -11.92 2.44
N ALA A 350 1.53 -12.51 1.59
CA ALA A 350 1.12 -13.54 0.63
C ALA A 350 2.30 -14.45 0.26
N ASP A 351 1.99 -15.65 -0.22
CA ASP A 351 2.94 -16.61 -0.81
C ASP A 351 2.70 -16.91 -2.30
N ALA A 352 1.58 -16.45 -2.87
CA ALA A 352 1.19 -16.72 -4.26
C ALA A 352 1.00 -15.44 -5.12
N PRO A 353 1.16 -15.52 -6.47
CA PRO A 353 0.82 -14.44 -7.38
C PRO A 353 -0.71 -14.30 -7.55
N PRO A 354 -1.21 -13.19 -8.11
CA PRO A 354 -2.60 -13.06 -8.50
C PRO A 354 -2.96 -13.92 -9.72
N HIS A 355 -4.21 -14.36 -9.80
CA HIS A 355 -4.80 -14.81 -11.07
C HIS A 355 -4.77 -13.70 -12.12
N LEU A 356 -4.49 -14.05 -13.38
CA LEU A 356 -4.55 -13.12 -14.52
C LEU A 356 -5.51 -13.59 -15.62
N ASP A 357 -6.14 -14.75 -15.41
CA ASP A 357 -6.99 -15.48 -16.35
C ASP A 357 -8.47 -15.46 -15.94
N TYR A 358 -8.76 -15.04 -14.71
CA TYR A 358 -10.12 -14.87 -14.22
C TYR A 358 -10.89 -13.81 -15.00
N THR A 359 -12.04 -14.21 -15.55
CA THR A 359 -12.96 -13.28 -16.20
C THR A 359 -13.60 -12.37 -15.14
N GLN A 360 -13.80 -11.09 -15.48
CA GLN A 360 -14.41 -10.11 -14.57
C GLN A 360 -13.65 -10.02 -13.24
N ASP A 361 -12.32 -9.95 -13.32
CA ASP A 361 -11.46 -9.70 -12.18
C ASP A 361 -10.93 -8.26 -12.19
N TYR A 362 -10.37 -7.85 -11.06
CA TYR A 362 -9.55 -6.65 -10.94
C TYR A 362 -8.12 -6.93 -11.44
N ASP A 363 -7.32 -5.89 -11.54
CA ASP A 363 -5.95 -5.98 -12.04
C ASP A 363 -5.00 -5.33 -11.05
N TYR A 364 -4.01 -6.08 -10.53
CA TYR A 364 -3.11 -5.59 -9.50
C TYR A 364 -2.33 -4.33 -9.92
N VAL A 365 -2.06 -4.12 -11.22
CA VAL A 365 -1.38 -2.91 -11.69
C VAL A 365 -2.32 -1.71 -11.54
N SER A 366 -3.55 -1.84 -12.00
CA SER A 366 -4.60 -0.83 -11.86
C SER A 366 -4.92 -0.53 -10.39
N GLU A 367 -4.98 -1.55 -9.54
CA GLU A 367 -5.23 -1.37 -8.10
C GLU A 367 -4.03 -0.76 -7.37
N ALA A 368 -2.79 -1.02 -7.79
CA ALA A 368 -1.61 -0.30 -7.29
C ALA A 368 -1.65 1.19 -7.66
N GLN A 369 -2.11 1.53 -8.88
CA GLN A 369 -2.34 2.93 -9.27
C GLN A 369 -3.49 3.57 -8.46
N ALA A 370 -4.54 2.81 -8.15
CA ALA A 370 -5.61 3.27 -7.25
C ALA A 370 -5.08 3.51 -5.82
N ALA A 371 -4.14 2.69 -5.33
CA ALA A 371 -3.47 2.93 -4.05
C ALA A 371 -2.67 4.25 -4.07
N VAL A 372 -1.95 4.56 -5.16
CA VAL A 372 -1.29 5.87 -5.35
C VAL A 372 -2.30 7.03 -5.34
N ALA A 373 -3.43 6.87 -6.03
CA ALA A 373 -4.52 7.84 -6.03
C ALA A 373 -5.14 8.07 -4.65
N GLN A 374 -5.16 7.04 -3.80
CA GLN A 374 -5.61 7.09 -2.41
C GLN A 374 -4.47 7.43 -1.43
N GLY A 375 -3.24 7.64 -1.88
CA GLY A 375 -2.09 7.94 -1.00
C GLY A 375 -1.77 6.80 -0.03
N VAL A 376 -2.00 5.55 -0.44
CA VAL A 376 -1.71 4.32 0.32
C VAL A 376 -0.38 3.74 -0.16
N LYS A 377 0.58 3.57 0.76
CA LYS A 377 1.78 2.78 0.49
C LYS A 377 1.49 1.31 0.75
N VAL A 378 1.79 0.44 -0.23
CA VAL A 378 1.57 -1.01 -0.10
C VAL A 378 2.91 -1.70 0.07
N TYR A 379 3.29 -1.94 1.33
CA TYR A 379 4.40 -2.82 1.66
C TYR A 379 3.97 -4.26 1.42
N THR A 380 4.81 -5.01 0.73
CA THR A 380 4.56 -6.42 0.44
C THR A 380 5.51 -7.27 1.28
N ILE A 381 5.00 -8.36 1.87
CA ILE A 381 5.70 -9.29 2.74
C ILE A 381 5.57 -10.67 2.12
N ALA A 382 6.60 -11.10 1.39
CA ALA A 382 6.67 -12.45 0.84
C ALA A 382 6.83 -13.47 1.97
N ALA A 383 5.83 -14.34 2.09
CA ALA A 383 5.78 -15.40 3.10
C ALA A 383 6.59 -16.63 2.66
N SER A 384 6.51 -17.70 3.44
CA SER A 384 7.12 -18.98 3.09
C SER A 384 6.68 -19.47 1.71
N ASN A 385 7.57 -20.18 1.01
CA ASN A 385 7.34 -20.78 -0.30
C ASN A 385 7.02 -19.81 -1.45
N THR A 386 7.11 -18.49 -1.24
CA THR A 386 6.89 -17.49 -2.30
C THR A 386 7.78 -17.72 -3.53
N GLY A 387 7.16 -17.95 -4.69
CA GLY A 387 7.86 -18.18 -5.97
C GLY A 387 8.22 -16.91 -6.75
N ASP A 388 8.89 -17.08 -7.89
CA ASP A 388 9.39 -15.97 -8.73
C ASP A 388 8.27 -15.09 -9.30
N GLU A 389 7.12 -15.68 -9.67
CA GLU A 389 5.96 -14.93 -10.18
C GLU A 389 5.37 -14.03 -9.09
N ALA A 390 5.22 -14.55 -7.87
CA ALA A 390 4.75 -13.80 -6.71
C ALA A 390 5.76 -12.69 -6.32
N GLU A 391 7.05 -13.01 -6.24
CA GLU A 391 8.09 -12.00 -5.97
C GLU A 391 8.02 -10.85 -6.98
N TYR A 392 7.91 -11.17 -8.26
CA TYR A 392 7.86 -10.17 -9.32
C TYR A 392 6.66 -9.23 -9.16
N VAL A 393 5.47 -9.78 -8.93
CA VAL A 393 4.25 -9.00 -8.73
C VAL A 393 4.32 -8.17 -7.44
N MET A 394 4.76 -8.76 -6.33
CA MET A 394 4.86 -8.09 -5.03
C MET A 394 5.86 -6.94 -5.05
N ARG A 395 6.98 -7.09 -5.77
CA ARG A 395 7.95 -6.00 -5.98
C ARG A 395 7.38 -4.91 -6.88
N GLN A 396 6.62 -5.26 -7.91
CA GLN A 396 5.91 -4.26 -8.73
C GLN A 396 4.92 -3.43 -7.91
N ILE A 397 4.12 -4.07 -7.05
CA ILE A 397 3.14 -3.37 -6.19
C ILE A 397 3.85 -2.42 -5.22
N ALA A 398 4.89 -2.90 -4.53
CA ALA A 398 5.66 -2.09 -3.60
C ALA A 398 6.34 -0.92 -4.31
N GLN A 399 6.96 -1.17 -5.46
CA GLN A 399 7.66 -0.14 -6.20
C GLN A 399 6.71 0.98 -6.66
N GLN A 400 5.58 0.62 -7.25
CA GLN A 400 4.59 1.57 -7.78
C GLN A 400 3.97 2.46 -6.70
N THR A 401 4.00 2.03 -5.43
CA THR A 401 3.47 2.81 -4.31
C THR A 401 4.55 3.53 -3.48
N LEU A 402 5.81 3.55 -3.93
CA LEU A 402 6.96 4.04 -3.14
C LEU A 402 7.16 3.31 -1.80
N ALA A 403 6.64 2.09 -1.69
CA ALA A 403 6.87 1.20 -0.57
C ALA A 403 8.08 0.29 -0.85
N ARG A 404 8.30 -0.70 0.04
CA ARG A 404 9.43 -1.64 -0.02
C ARG A 404 8.94 -3.07 -0.01
N PHE A 405 9.75 -3.95 -0.60
CA PHE A 405 9.54 -5.38 -0.60
C PHE A 405 10.22 -5.99 0.61
N ILE A 406 9.43 -6.64 1.46
CA ILE A 406 9.85 -7.37 2.64
C ILE A 406 9.69 -8.85 2.34
N PHE A 407 10.58 -9.69 2.85
CA PHE A 407 10.52 -11.13 2.64
C PHE A 407 10.99 -11.87 3.89
N LEU A 408 10.37 -13.01 4.17
CA LEU A 408 10.80 -13.88 5.26
C LEU A 408 12.12 -14.58 4.93
N THR A 409 12.92 -14.82 5.95
CA THR A 409 14.24 -15.44 5.82
C THR A 409 14.34 -16.72 6.62
N TYR A 410 14.98 -17.72 6.03
CA TYR A 410 15.08 -19.07 6.56
C TYR A 410 16.53 -19.56 6.58
N GLN A 411 16.73 -20.79 7.06
CA GLN A 411 18.02 -21.46 6.99
C GLN A 411 18.51 -21.61 5.55
N ALA A 412 19.82 -21.76 5.38
CA ALA A 412 20.48 -21.81 4.08
C ALA A 412 19.82 -22.83 3.13
N GLY A 413 19.37 -22.35 1.97
CA GLY A 413 18.73 -23.17 0.93
C GLY A 413 17.28 -23.56 1.22
N GLN A 414 16.65 -22.98 2.25
CA GLN A 414 15.23 -23.15 2.56
C GLN A 414 14.45 -21.88 2.20
N ASN A 415 13.19 -22.07 1.83
CA ASN A 415 12.20 -21.01 1.60
C ASN A 415 10.99 -21.15 2.55
N SER A 416 11.05 -22.05 3.52
CA SER A 416 10.04 -22.26 4.56
C SER A 416 10.67 -22.90 5.80
N GLY A 417 9.90 -23.01 6.89
CA GLY A 417 10.32 -23.71 8.10
C GLY A 417 11.10 -22.83 9.08
N VAL A 418 12.30 -23.25 9.47
CA VAL A 418 13.04 -22.61 10.57
C VAL A 418 13.59 -21.24 10.14
N PRO A 419 13.29 -20.15 10.87
CA PRO A 419 13.84 -18.83 10.55
C PRO A 419 15.37 -18.81 10.54
N GLY A 420 15.95 -18.03 9.62
CA GLY A 420 17.39 -17.93 9.41
C GLY A 420 17.78 -16.61 8.74
N ASP A 421 19.00 -16.55 8.22
CA ASP A 421 19.63 -15.33 7.65
C ASP A 421 19.66 -15.31 6.12
N THR A 422 19.06 -16.29 5.47
CA THR A 422 19.15 -16.45 4.01
C THR A 422 17.79 -16.36 3.35
N THR A 423 17.80 -16.04 2.07
CA THR A 423 16.61 -15.96 1.22
C THR A 423 16.88 -16.65 -0.11
N VAL A 424 15.83 -17.18 -0.71
CA VAL A 424 15.84 -17.68 -2.09
C VAL A 424 15.44 -16.60 -3.10
N HIS A 425 14.93 -15.46 -2.61
CA HIS A 425 14.49 -14.35 -3.45
C HIS A 425 15.65 -13.72 -4.22
N THR A 426 15.33 -13.16 -5.38
CA THR A 426 16.32 -12.51 -6.26
C THR A 426 16.62 -11.08 -5.79
N VAL A 427 17.29 -11.01 -4.64
CA VAL A 427 17.72 -9.77 -3.97
C VAL A 427 19.23 -9.78 -3.73
N ASP A 428 19.88 -8.62 -3.76
CA ASP A 428 21.30 -8.51 -3.43
C ASP A 428 21.52 -8.75 -1.94
N PRO A 429 22.29 -9.77 -1.52
CA PRO A 429 22.59 -10.02 -0.10
C PRO A 429 23.29 -8.86 0.61
N ALA A 430 23.92 -7.94 -0.13
CA ALA A 430 24.51 -6.72 0.44
C ALA A 430 23.49 -5.57 0.62
N ALA A 431 22.29 -5.69 0.05
CA ALA A 431 21.26 -4.66 0.07
C ALA A 431 20.30 -4.74 1.26
N PHE A 432 20.38 -5.78 2.09
CA PHE A 432 19.52 -5.94 3.25
C PHE A 432 20.26 -6.51 4.47
N THR A 433 19.67 -6.29 5.64
CA THR A 433 20.02 -6.99 6.88
C THR A 433 18.84 -7.83 7.34
N VAL A 434 19.11 -8.87 8.13
CA VAL A 434 18.06 -9.75 8.66
C VAL A 434 17.77 -9.44 10.12
N GLU A 435 16.53 -9.11 10.40
CA GLU A 435 16.03 -8.82 11.75
C GLU A 435 14.72 -9.56 12.01
N ARG A 436 14.06 -9.29 13.15
CA ARG A 436 12.73 -9.85 13.40
C ARG A 436 11.70 -9.10 12.56
N LEU A 437 10.72 -9.81 12.01
CA LEU A 437 9.69 -9.19 11.19
C LEU A 437 8.92 -8.09 11.94
N ASP A 438 8.64 -8.28 13.23
CA ASP A 438 7.97 -7.25 14.04
C ASP A 438 8.85 -6.01 14.31
N ASP A 439 10.17 -6.17 14.43
CA ASP A 439 11.09 -5.04 14.52
C ASP A 439 11.08 -4.23 13.22
N LEU A 440 11.18 -4.92 12.08
CA LEU A 440 11.22 -4.33 10.75
C LEU A 440 9.95 -3.51 10.47
N VAL A 441 8.78 -4.11 10.68
CA VAL A 441 7.50 -3.42 10.41
C VAL A 441 7.30 -2.22 11.36
N VAL A 442 7.72 -2.33 12.62
CA VAL A 442 7.67 -1.18 13.54
C VAL A 442 8.62 -0.07 13.07
N GLN A 443 9.82 -0.40 12.57
CA GLN A 443 10.73 0.58 11.99
C GLN A 443 10.17 1.24 10.72
N VAL A 444 9.46 0.49 9.87
CA VAL A 444 8.74 1.03 8.72
C VAL A 444 7.76 2.11 9.18
N VAL A 445 6.92 1.80 10.17
CA VAL A 445 5.94 2.77 10.69
C VAL A 445 6.63 4.00 11.28
N GLN A 446 7.68 3.81 12.08
CA GLN A 446 8.46 4.92 12.65
C GLN A 446 9.06 5.83 11.58
N ARG A 447 9.63 5.23 10.53
CA ARG A 447 10.21 5.94 9.39
C ARG A 447 9.15 6.76 8.65
N GLU A 448 7.99 6.18 8.35
CA GLU A 448 6.91 6.88 7.66
C GLU A 448 6.34 8.02 8.52
N LEU A 449 6.17 7.82 9.83
CA LEU A 449 5.75 8.90 10.74
C LEU A 449 6.79 10.04 10.82
N ALA A 450 8.07 9.71 10.87
CA ALA A 450 9.16 10.70 10.89
C ALA A 450 9.19 11.54 9.60
N LEU A 451 9.08 10.88 8.44
CA LEU A 451 8.97 11.53 7.14
C LEU A 451 7.77 12.48 7.06
N ALA A 452 6.63 12.08 7.62
CA ALA A 452 5.43 12.90 7.67
C ALA A 452 5.69 14.22 8.45
N GLN A 453 6.50 14.15 9.51
CA GLN A 453 6.89 15.31 10.31
C GLN A 453 8.06 16.13 9.71
N GLY A 454 8.58 15.72 8.54
CA GLY A 454 9.74 16.38 7.90
C GLY A 454 11.07 16.05 8.57
N VAL A 455 11.13 14.97 9.35
CA VAL A 455 12.38 14.43 9.90
C VAL A 455 12.87 13.35 8.94
N ALA A 456 14.01 13.63 8.29
CA ALA A 456 14.63 12.73 7.31
C ALA A 456 15.58 11.73 7.97
#